data_AF-A0A950QKV6-F1
#
_entry.id   AF-A0A950QKV6-F1
#
_cell.length_a   1.000
_cell.length_b   1.000
_cell.length_c   1.000
_cell.angle_alpha   90.00
_cell.angle_beta   90.00
_cell.angle_gamma   90.00
#
_symmetry.space_group_name_H-M   'P 1'
#
loop_
_entity.id
_entity.type
_entity.pdbx_description
1 polymer ?
#
loop_
_entity_poly.entity_id
_entity_poly.type
_entity_poly.pdbx_seq_one_letter_code
_entity_poly.pdbx_strand_id
1 'polypeptide(L)'
;MKKTLGVWLATVLCAGRMLATISKVQATQNFTSGGTTCVISGSSSPAWSSSGSGNLIWVELYNINNTGTTTITDNKSDTYTQLFNTGTNCNGGSQCAAWYLKNTPSGITSITITTSSGTLFCAAGEYSGLDTSSPLDVNTGLNTTASTSWASIAGSTSSSNELLVGFAANASTQTYSLGGSWSDTAHEAGFGGFLVSGTQIVSATQSNLTFNGTAGATGSSAAWFSFKAVAAGASCPHTLLLASAGCG
;
A
#
# COMPACT_ATOMS: atom_id res chain seq x y z
N MET A 1 -38.92 17.46 57.50
CA MET A 1 -37.67 16.99 56.86
C MET A 1 -37.98 16.62 55.42
N LYS A 2 -37.51 17.40 54.44
CA LYS A 2 -37.75 17.15 53.00
C LYS A 2 -36.72 16.13 52.51
N LYS A 3 -37.16 14.96 52.03
CA LYS A 3 -36.30 13.99 51.34
C LYS A 3 -36.19 14.41 49.87
N THR A 4 -35.02 14.84 49.46
CA THR A 4 -34.69 15.11 48.05
C THR A 4 -34.30 13.79 47.40
N LEU A 5 -35.11 13.28 46.47
CA LEU A 5 -34.75 12.15 45.61
C LEU A 5 -33.78 12.67 44.53
N GLY A 6 -32.52 12.27 44.59
CA GLY A 6 -31.55 12.54 43.53
C GLY A 6 -31.76 11.60 42.35
N VAL A 7 -32.28 12.11 41.23
CA VAL A 7 -32.23 11.42 39.94
C VAL A 7 -30.83 11.62 39.39
N TRP A 8 -30.02 10.55 39.35
CA TRP A 8 -28.72 10.58 38.68
C TRP A 8 -28.91 10.19 37.22
N LEU A 9 -28.68 11.16 36.33
CA LEU A 9 -28.65 10.96 34.89
C LEU A 9 -27.38 10.18 34.54
N ALA A 10 -27.51 8.91 34.18
CA ALA A 10 -26.40 8.13 33.64
C ALA A 10 -26.22 8.50 32.15
N THR A 11 -25.28 9.39 31.87
CA THR A 11 -24.82 9.65 30.50
C THR A 11 -24.06 8.41 30.01
N VAL A 12 -24.65 7.65 29.10
CA VAL A 12 -23.93 6.60 28.36
C VAL A 12 -23.01 7.30 27.37
N LEU A 13 -21.74 7.49 27.75
CA LEU A 13 -20.71 7.95 26.82
C LEU A 13 -20.26 6.73 26.00
N CYS A 14 -20.86 6.55 24.83
CA CYS A 14 -20.36 5.57 23.85
C CYS A 14 -19.02 6.11 23.33
N ALA A 15 -17.89 5.59 23.83
CA ALA A 15 -16.58 5.94 23.29
C ALA A 15 -16.55 5.50 21.82
N GLY A 16 -16.43 6.48 20.91
CA GLY A 16 -16.32 6.22 19.48
C GLY A 16 -15.19 5.23 19.21
N ARG A 17 -15.47 4.23 18.37
CA ARG A 17 -14.46 3.29 17.87
C ARG A 17 -13.40 4.08 17.10
N MET A 18 -12.23 4.34 17.69
CA MET A 18 -11.11 4.95 16.98
C MET A 18 -10.36 3.87 16.21
N LEU A 19 -10.40 3.93 14.88
CA LEU A 19 -9.58 3.09 14.00
C LEU A 19 -8.10 3.35 14.27
N ALA A 20 -7.26 2.34 14.05
CA ALA A 20 -5.82 2.53 14.17
C ALA A 20 -5.36 3.59 13.16
N THR A 21 -4.48 4.49 13.60
CA THR A 21 -3.87 5.47 12.70
C THR A 21 -2.92 4.76 11.75
N ILE A 22 -3.20 4.85 10.44
CA ILE A 22 -2.27 4.40 9.40
C ILE A 22 -1.06 5.34 9.41
N SER A 23 0.14 4.77 9.43
CA SER A 23 1.38 5.55 9.39
C SER A 23 2.40 4.90 8.47
N LYS A 24 3.08 5.73 7.67
CA LYS A 24 4.24 5.30 6.89
C LYS A 24 5.38 4.97 7.86
N VAL A 25 5.97 3.80 7.71
CA VAL A 25 7.14 3.35 8.48
C VAL A 25 8.40 3.62 7.66
N GLN A 26 8.44 3.12 6.43
CA GLN A 26 9.53 3.34 5.50
C GLN A 26 9.06 3.16 4.05
N ALA A 27 9.81 3.72 3.11
CA ALA A 27 9.69 3.40 1.70
C ALA A 27 11.06 3.50 1.05
N THR A 28 11.25 2.71 0.02
CA THR A 28 12.54 2.50 -0.62
C THR A 28 12.31 2.04 -2.05
N GLN A 29 13.40 2.01 -2.77
CA GLN A 29 13.45 1.68 -4.17
C GLN A 29 14.85 1.22 -4.54
N ASN A 30 14.93 0.45 -5.60
CA ASN A 30 16.19 0.09 -6.19
C ASN A 30 16.05 -0.09 -7.71
N PHE A 31 17.19 0.01 -8.36
CA PHE A 31 17.34 -0.13 -9.78
C PHE A 31 18.45 -1.15 -10.09
N THR A 32 18.23 -2.01 -11.08
CA THR A 32 19.24 -2.97 -11.56
C THR A 32 19.23 -3.01 -13.08
N SER A 33 20.37 -2.68 -13.70
CA SER A 33 20.55 -2.76 -15.15
C SER A 33 21.08 -4.13 -15.57
N GLY A 34 20.43 -4.77 -16.56
CA GLY A 34 20.94 -5.98 -17.21
C GLY A 34 21.08 -7.20 -16.28
N GLY A 35 20.19 -7.34 -15.30
CA GLY A 35 20.25 -8.38 -14.26
C GLY A 35 19.00 -9.24 -14.19
N THR A 36 19.01 -10.21 -13.27
CA THR A 36 17.88 -11.11 -12.98
C THR A 36 17.23 -10.82 -11.62
N THR A 37 17.78 -9.90 -10.83
CA THR A 37 17.31 -9.65 -9.46
C THR A 37 17.26 -8.16 -9.15
N CYS A 38 16.16 -7.71 -8.55
CA CYS A 38 16.07 -6.40 -7.91
C CYS A 38 15.95 -6.61 -6.41
N VAL A 39 16.89 -6.06 -5.64
CA VAL A 39 16.97 -6.27 -4.19
C VAL A 39 16.68 -4.98 -3.46
N ILE A 40 15.61 -4.96 -2.68
CA ILE A 40 15.36 -3.93 -1.68
C ILE A 40 16.09 -4.29 -0.40
N SER A 41 17.02 -3.44 0.06
CA SER A 41 17.84 -3.70 1.26
C SER A 41 18.46 -2.42 1.84
N GLY A 42 19.35 -2.56 2.83
CA GLY A 42 20.08 -1.43 3.41
C GLY A 42 20.98 -0.67 2.43
N SER A 43 21.26 -1.21 1.23
CA SER A 43 21.99 -0.51 0.16
C SER A 43 21.09 0.21 -0.84
N SER A 44 19.77 0.12 -0.68
CA SER A 44 18.78 0.84 -1.50
C SER A 44 18.77 2.34 -1.15
N SER A 45 18.07 3.14 -1.95
CA SER A 45 17.99 4.59 -1.73
C SER A 45 16.55 5.09 -1.80
N PRO A 46 15.91 5.50 -0.69
CA PRO A 46 16.41 5.45 0.69
C PRO A 46 16.72 4.03 1.18
N ALA A 47 17.60 3.87 2.17
CA ALA A 47 17.96 2.55 2.69
C ALA A 47 16.76 1.84 3.32
N TRP A 48 16.57 0.56 2.99
CA TRP A 48 15.60 -0.29 3.67
C TRP A 48 16.16 -0.75 5.01
N SER A 49 15.46 -0.41 6.08
CA SER A 49 15.73 -0.91 7.42
C SER A 49 14.93 -2.17 7.71
N SER A 50 15.25 -2.86 8.80
CA SER A 50 14.48 -4.01 9.26
C SER A 50 12.98 -3.68 9.41
N SER A 51 12.10 -4.52 8.88
CA SER A 51 10.65 -4.40 9.10
C SER A 51 10.27 -4.47 10.58
N GLY A 52 9.15 -3.82 10.90
CA GLY A 52 8.43 -3.94 12.15
C GLY A 52 7.40 -5.07 12.12
N SER A 53 7.09 -5.62 13.30
CA SER A 53 6.06 -6.67 13.44
C SER A 53 4.65 -6.10 13.28
N GLY A 54 3.77 -6.82 12.58
CA GLY A 54 2.36 -6.47 12.46
C GLY A 54 2.05 -5.37 11.43
N ASN A 55 3.06 -4.95 10.67
CA ASN A 55 2.89 -3.98 9.58
C ASN A 55 2.38 -4.66 8.29
N LEU A 56 2.16 -3.86 7.25
CA LEU A 56 1.96 -4.32 5.89
C LEU A 56 3.08 -3.76 5.02
N ILE A 57 3.66 -4.61 4.18
CA ILE A 57 4.61 -4.22 3.14
C ILE A 57 3.91 -4.38 1.78
N TRP A 58 3.99 -3.36 0.93
CA TRP A 58 3.71 -3.49 -0.50
C TRP A 58 5.02 -3.49 -1.28
N VAL A 59 5.03 -4.16 -2.42
CA VAL A 59 6.20 -4.29 -3.30
C VAL A 59 5.76 -4.21 -4.75
N GLU A 60 6.48 -3.44 -5.54
CA GLU A 60 6.19 -3.19 -6.95
C GLU A 60 7.44 -3.48 -7.81
N LEU A 61 7.21 -3.96 -9.03
CA LEU A 61 8.21 -4.20 -10.04
C LEU A 61 7.77 -3.60 -11.37
N TYR A 62 8.69 -2.90 -12.02
CA TYR A 62 8.72 -2.69 -13.45
C TYR A 62 9.96 -3.35 -14.04
N ASN A 63 9.79 -4.21 -15.04
CA ASN A 63 10.87 -4.89 -15.73
C ASN A 63 10.78 -4.64 -17.24
N ILE A 64 11.78 -3.95 -17.79
CA ILE A 64 11.86 -3.63 -19.21
C ILE A 64 12.31 -4.87 -20.00
N ASN A 65 11.61 -5.16 -21.10
CA ASN A 65 11.95 -6.20 -22.09
C ASN A 65 12.01 -7.63 -21.51
N ASN A 66 11.11 -7.99 -20.59
CA ASN A 66 11.06 -9.34 -20.05
C ASN A 66 9.66 -9.95 -20.08
N THR A 67 9.64 -11.26 -20.31
CA THR A 67 8.43 -12.06 -20.51
C THR A 67 8.34 -13.27 -19.56
N GLY A 68 9.28 -13.41 -18.64
CA GLY A 68 9.46 -14.60 -17.83
C GLY A 68 8.71 -14.59 -16.50
N THR A 69 8.86 -15.70 -15.78
CA THR A 69 8.35 -15.87 -14.43
C THR A 69 9.03 -14.89 -13.49
N THR A 70 8.23 -14.28 -12.62
CA THR A 70 8.71 -13.38 -11.59
C THR A 70 8.35 -13.95 -10.23
N THR A 71 9.35 -14.00 -9.36
CA THR A 71 9.23 -14.50 -8.00
C THR A 71 9.67 -13.42 -7.02
N ILE A 72 9.12 -13.46 -5.83
CA ILE A 72 9.46 -12.56 -4.73
C ILE A 72 9.76 -13.41 -3.51
N THR A 73 10.85 -13.08 -2.83
CA THR A 73 11.29 -13.72 -1.60
C THR A 73 11.88 -12.67 -0.67
N ASP A 74 12.01 -12.99 0.60
CA ASP A 74 12.75 -12.19 1.57
C ASP A 74 13.68 -13.06 2.40
N ASN A 75 14.41 -12.44 3.33
CA ASN A 75 15.31 -13.16 4.25
C ASN A 75 14.60 -13.97 5.34
N LYS A 76 13.26 -13.99 5.35
CA LYS A 76 12.42 -14.72 6.30
C LYS A 76 11.60 -15.85 5.64
N SER A 77 11.64 -15.93 4.30
CA SER A 77 10.85 -16.85 3.49
C SER A 77 9.33 -16.65 3.67
N ASP A 78 8.88 -15.40 3.84
CA ASP A 78 7.46 -15.10 3.95
C ASP A 78 6.73 -15.25 2.61
N THR A 79 5.41 -15.47 2.68
CA THR A 79 4.55 -15.62 1.50
C THR A 79 3.85 -14.31 1.16
N TYR A 80 4.25 -13.72 0.03
CA TYR A 80 3.64 -12.53 -0.52
C TYR A 80 2.38 -12.87 -1.34
N THR A 81 1.33 -12.05 -1.19
CA THR A 81 0.12 -12.14 -2.02
C THR A 81 0.28 -11.28 -3.26
N GLN A 82 0.13 -11.87 -4.45
CA GLN A 82 0.21 -11.14 -5.72
C GLN A 82 -1.06 -10.34 -5.98
N LEU A 83 -0.90 -9.05 -6.28
CA LEU A 83 -1.98 -8.14 -6.68
C LEU A 83 -2.21 -8.22 -8.19
N PHE A 84 -1.13 -8.15 -8.96
CA PHE A 84 -1.15 -8.38 -10.41
C PHE A 84 0.21 -8.82 -10.90
N ASN A 85 0.22 -9.47 -12.07
CA ASN A 85 1.39 -9.68 -12.89
C ASN A 85 0.94 -9.68 -14.35
N THR A 86 1.46 -8.75 -15.14
CA THR A 86 0.98 -8.55 -16.51
C THR A 86 1.65 -9.45 -17.54
N GLY A 87 2.63 -10.27 -17.15
CA GLY A 87 3.52 -10.90 -18.11
C GLY A 87 4.20 -9.82 -18.93
N THR A 88 3.91 -9.69 -20.23
CA THR A 88 4.54 -8.71 -21.13
C THR A 88 3.68 -7.48 -21.44
N ASN A 89 2.55 -7.34 -20.74
CA ASN A 89 1.51 -6.40 -21.13
C ASN A 89 1.58 -5.07 -20.39
N CYS A 90 2.67 -4.80 -19.65
CA CYS A 90 2.79 -3.52 -18.98
C CYS A 90 3.00 -2.40 -19.99
N ASN A 91 3.99 -2.47 -20.89
CA ASN A 91 4.12 -1.55 -22.02
C ASN A 91 5.25 -2.03 -22.93
N GLY A 92 5.01 -2.13 -24.24
CA GLY A 92 6.07 -2.37 -25.22
C GLY A 92 6.88 -3.64 -24.96
N GLY A 93 6.26 -4.70 -24.42
CA GLY A 93 6.94 -5.95 -24.05
C GLY A 93 7.58 -5.96 -22.66
N SER A 94 7.27 -4.97 -21.82
CA SER A 94 7.70 -4.89 -20.41
C SER A 94 6.70 -5.58 -19.48
N GLN A 95 7.19 -6.00 -18.32
CA GLN A 95 6.42 -6.61 -17.25
C GLN A 95 6.21 -5.64 -16.09
N CYS A 96 5.01 -5.69 -15.51
CA CYS A 96 4.72 -5.05 -14.24
C CYS A 96 4.06 -6.05 -13.31
N ALA A 97 4.45 -5.98 -12.04
CA ALA A 97 3.89 -6.83 -11.02
C ALA A 97 3.90 -6.12 -9.68
N ALA A 98 2.93 -6.46 -8.83
CA ALA A 98 2.85 -5.94 -7.49
C ALA A 98 2.39 -7.04 -6.52
N TRP A 99 2.84 -6.92 -5.28
CA TRP A 99 2.54 -7.83 -4.19
C TRP A 99 2.36 -7.07 -2.90
N TYR A 100 1.79 -7.74 -1.90
CA TYR A 100 1.87 -7.31 -0.52
C TYR A 100 2.12 -8.47 0.43
N LEU A 101 2.70 -8.15 1.58
CA LEU A 101 2.84 -9.01 2.74
C LEU A 101 2.12 -8.34 3.91
N LYS A 102 1.09 -9.00 4.43
CA LYS A 102 0.33 -8.55 5.61
C LYS A 102 0.91 -9.15 6.88
N ASN A 103 0.67 -8.49 8.01
CA ASN A 103 1.09 -8.99 9.32
C ASN A 103 2.58 -9.35 9.34
N THR A 104 3.41 -8.46 8.80
CA THR A 104 4.83 -8.69 8.57
C THR A 104 5.51 -9.13 9.87
N PRO A 105 6.38 -10.15 9.87
CA PRO A 105 7.25 -10.41 11.01
C PRO A 105 8.29 -9.29 11.17
N SER A 106 8.81 -9.10 12.37
CA SER A 106 9.96 -8.21 12.54
C SER A 106 11.22 -8.83 11.93
N GLY A 107 12.11 -7.99 11.39
CA GLY A 107 13.43 -8.46 10.95
C GLY A 107 13.57 -8.75 9.45
N ILE A 108 12.65 -8.32 8.59
CA ILE A 108 12.86 -8.39 7.12
C ILE A 108 13.84 -7.27 6.75
N THR A 109 15.04 -7.66 6.37
CA THR A 109 16.14 -6.76 5.99
C THR A 109 16.38 -6.74 4.48
N SER A 110 15.83 -7.71 3.75
CA SER A 110 15.95 -7.75 2.30
C SER A 110 14.75 -8.39 1.64
N ILE A 111 14.25 -7.76 0.58
CA ILE A 111 13.23 -8.30 -0.32
C ILE A 111 13.86 -8.43 -1.69
N THR A 112 13.82 -9.62 -2.28
CA THR A 112 14.42 -9.93 -3.58
C THR A 112 13.33 -10.32 -4.57
N ILE A 113 13.23 -9.55 -5.64
CA ILE A 113 12.40 -9.88 -6.80
C ILE A 113 13.32 -10.49 -7.85
N THR A 114 13.02 -11.70 -8.30
CA THR A 114 13.80 -12.41 -9.32
C THR A 114 12.98 -12.56 -10.60
N THR A 115 13.61 -12.24 -11.73
CA THR A 115 13.07 -12.34 -13.09
C THR A 115 14.03 -13.15 -13.96
N SER A 116 13.63 -13.47 -15.19
CA SER A 116 14.49 -14.23 -16.11
C SER A 116 15.62 -13.40 -16.74
N SER A 117 15.43 -12.08 -16.86
CA SER A 117 16.40 -11.09 -17.35
C SER A 117 15.78 -9.68 -17.28
N GLY A 118 16.53 -8.66 -17.70
CA GLY A 118 16.00 -7.35 -18.04
C GLY A 118 16.59 -6.22 -17.20
N THR A 119 15.93 -5.07 -17.29
CA THR A 119 16.25 -3.88 -16.51
C THR A 119 15.13 -3.68 -15.50
N LEU A 120 15.48 -3.72 -14.21
CA LEU A 120 14.53 -3.86 -13.12
C LEU A 120 14.47 -2.59 -12.29
N PHE A 121 13.26 -2.12 -12.05
CA PHE A 121 12.92 -1.07 -11.11
C PHE A 121 12.00 -1.70 -10.08
N CYS A 122 12.39 -1.64 -8.81
CA CYS A 122 11.55 -2.11 -7.73
C CYS A 122 11.38 -1.04 -6.67
N ALA A 123 10.20 -1.01 -6.06
CA ALA A 123 9.91 -0.18 -4.92
C ALA A 123 9.19 -1.00 -3.86
N ALA A 124 9.35 -0.60 -2.61
CA ALA A 124 8.61 -1.16 -1.50
C ALA A 124 8.28 -0.07 -0.47
N GLY A 125 7.18 -0.26 0.24
CA GLY A 125 6.80 0.58 1.35
C GLY A 125 6.20 -0.23 2.49
N GLU A 126 6.44 0.21 3.71
CA GLU A 126 5.93 -0.39 4.93
C GLU A 126 5.04 0.60 5.66
N TYR A 127 3.85 0.13 6.08
CA TYR A 127 2.88 0.91 6.82
C TYR A 127 2.36 0.15 8.03
N SER A 128 2.19 0.85 9.14
CA SER A 128 1.55 0.34 10.35
C SER A 128 0.06 0.70 10.38
N GLY A 129 -0.71 0.01 11.21
CA GLY A 129 -2.13 0.33 11.46
C GLY A 129 -3.12 -0.24 10.44
N LEU A 130 -2.66 -1.14 9.56
CA LEU A 130 -3.48 -1.84 8.56
C LEU A 130 -3.98 -3.19 9.07
N ASP A 131 -5.15 -3.63 8.60
CA ASP A 131 -5.76 -4.91 8.97
C ASP A 131 -4.79 -6.08 8.67
N THR A 132 -4.43 -6.84 9.70
CA THR A 132 -3.44 -7.91 9.59
C THR A 132 -4.03 -9.22 9.06
N SER A 133 -5.36 -9.35 9.01
CA SER A 133 -6.07 -10.54 8.59
C SER A 133 -6.54 -10.44 7.14
N SER A 134 -7.20 -9.33 6.79
CA SER A 134 -7.80 -9.12 5.45
C SER A 134 -7.66 -7.68 4.98
N PRO A 135 -6.43 -7.18 4.76
CA PRO A 135 -6.17 -5.76 4.47
C PRO A 135 -6.70 -5.31 3.13
N LEU A 136 -6.51 -6.09 2.06
CA LEU A 136 -6.87 -5.69 0.71
C LEU A 136 -8.37 -5.40 0.61
N ASP A 137 -8.71 -4.24 0.06
CA ASP A 137 -10.07 -3.83 -0.24
C ASP A 137 -10.29 -3.75 -1.76
N VAL A 138 -9.56 -2.86 -2.42
CA VAL A 138 -9.63 -2.68 -3.88
C VAL A 138 -8.33 -3.09 -4.54
N ASN A 139 -8.45 -3.70 -5.72
CA ASN A 139 -7.38 -3.86 -6.68
C ASN A 139 -7.95 -3.58 -8.07
N THR A 140 -7.57 -2.46 -8.69
CA THR A 140 -8.17 -2.05 -9.97
C THR A 140 -7.57 -2.75 -11.18
N GLY A 141 -6.48 -3.51 -11.01
CA GLY A 141 -5.66 -3.98 -12.13
C GLY A 141 -4.94 -2.83 -12.86
N LEU A 142 -4.25 -3.17 -13.94
CA LEU A 142 -3.40 -2.25 -14.72
C LEU A 142 -4.16 -1.68 -15.93
N ASN A 143 -4.08 -0.36 -16.12
CA ASN A 143 -4.47 0.32 -17.35
C ASN A 143 -3.24 0.73 -18.13
N THR A 144 -3.16 0.36 -19.41
CA THR A 144 -2.06 0.72 -20.30
C THR A 144 -2.57 1.72 -21.33
N THR A 145 -1.95 2.90 -21.41
CA THR A 145 -2.35 3.95 -22.35
C THR A 145 -1.21 4.33 -23.28
N ALA A 146 -1.51 4.46 -24.57
CA ALA A 146 -0.62 5.04 -25.57
C ALA A 146 -0.67 6.58 -25.54
N SER A 147 -0.52 7.16 -24.34
CA SER A 147 -0.63 8.60 -24.09
C SER A 147 0.47 9.07 -23.14
N THR A 148 0.80 10.36 -23.19
CA THR A 148 1.67 11.03 -22.21
C THR A 148 0.98 11.16 -20.86
N SER A 149 -0.35 11.26 -20.83
CA SER A 149 -1.12 11.21 -19.59
C SER A 149 -1.50 9.77 -19.27
N TRP A 150 -1.31 9.37 -18.02
CA TRP A 150 -1.81 8.10 -17.50
C TRP A 150 -2.95 8.32 -16.52
N ALA A 151 -3.83 7.33 -16.48
CA ALA A 151 -4.81 7.15 -15.42
C ALA A 151 -5.03 5.65 -15.27
N SER A 152 -4.99 5.17 -14.03
CA SER A 152 -5.41 3.81 -13.72
C SER A 152 -6.89 3.59 -14.04
N ILE A 153 -7.33 2.33 -13.93
CA ILE A 153 -8.76 2.03 -13.85
C ILE A 153 -9.35 2.76 -12.64
N ALA A 154 -10.53 3.38 -12.84
CA ALA A 154 -11.23 4.07 -11.78
C ALA A 154 -11.86 3.05 -10.81
N GLY A 155 -11.80 3.32 -9.52
CA GLY A 155 -12.41 2.47 -8.51
C GLY A 155 -12.89 3.25 -7.28
N SER A 156 -13.47 2.53 -6.32
CA SER A 156 -14.05 3.09 -5.11
C SER A 156 -13.65 2.24 -3.92
N THR A 157 -13.25 2.87 -2.82
CA THR A 157 -13.00 2.14 -1.57
C THR A 157 -14.33 1.69 -0.95
N SER A 158 -14.30 0.64 -0.15
CA SER A 158 -15.47 0.16 0.60
C SER A 158 -15.45 0.63 2.05
N SER A 159 -14.29 1.01 2.57
CA SER A 159 -14.12 1.49 3.95
C SER A 159 -13.60 2.93 4.01
N SER A 160 -13.78 3.52 5.18
CA SER A 160 -13.07 4.75 5.57
C SER A 160 -11.72 4.40 6.18
N ASN A 161 -10.77 5.33 6.17
CA ASN A 161 -9.42 5.13 6.72
C ASN A 161 -8.68 4.00 6.00
N GLU A 162 -8.43 4.22 4.70
CA GLU A 162 -7.66 3.30 3.87
C GLU A 162 -6.33 3.90 3.45
N LEU A 163 -5.33 3.04 3.29
CA LEU A 163 -4.12 3.35 2.56
C LEU A 163 -4.37 3.01 1.09
N LEU A 164 -4.21 4.00 0.22
CA LEU A 164 -4.12 3.81 -1.22
C LEU A 164 -2.64 3.75 -1.60
N VAL A 165 -2.31 2.82 -2.48
CA VAL A 165 -0.99 2.71 -3.10
C VAL A 165 -1.18 2.64 -4.60
N GLY A 166 -0.49 3.51 -5.31
CA GLY A 166 -0.55 3.65 -6.75
C GLY A 166 0.79 3.36 -7.38
N PHE A 167 0.72 2.78 -8.56
CA PHE A 167 1.83 2.33 -9.38
C PHE A 167 1.72 2.98 -10.75
N ALA A 168 2.80 3.56 -11.25
CA ALA A 168 2.94 3.89 -12.67
C ALA A 168 4.31 3.51 -13.20
N ALA A 169 4.33 3.01 -14.44
CA ALA A 169 5.55 2.67 -15.15
C ALA A 169 5.50 3.18 -16.59
N ASN A 170 6.66 3.54 -17.13
CA ASN A 170 6.81 4.00 -18.50
C ASN A 170 8.15 3.52 -19.09
N ALA A 171 8.15 3.20 -20.38
CA ALA A 171 9.33 2.73 -21.12
C ALA A 171 10.17 3.88 -21.71
N SER A 172 10.25 5.03 -21.03
CA SER A 172 11.08 6.15 -21.43
C SER A 172 11.64 6.89 -20.22
N THR A 173 12.89 7.36 -20.32
CA THR A 173 13.53 8.23 -19.32
C THR A 173 13.10 9.67 -19.57
N GLN A 174 11.99 10.09 -18.98
CA GLN A 174 11.54 11.48 -19.04
C GLN A 174 11.02 11.97 -17.69
N THR A 175 10.66 13.26 -17.63
CA THR A 175 10.00 13.86 -16.47
C THR A 175 8.64 13.23 -16.24
N TYR A 176 8.20 13.25 -14.99
CA TYR A 176 6.86 12.85 -14.61
C TYR A 176 6.23 13.92 -13.71
N SER A 177 4.89 13.96 -13.66
CA SER A 177 4.15 14.67 -12.62
C SER A 177 3.04 13.79 -12.10
N LEU A 178 2.91 13.71 -10.77
CA LEU A 178 1.86 12.95 -10.13
C LEU A 178 0.62 13.84 -9.95
N GLY A 179 -0.53 13.34 -10.38
CA GLY A 179 -1.81 14.03 -10.25
C GLY A 179 -2.50 13.78 -8.91
N GLY A 180 -3.57 14.53 -8.64
CA GLY A 180 -4.44 14.30 -7.49
C GLY A 180 -3.79 14.64 -6.15
N SER A 181 -4.17 13.88 -5.11
CA SER A 181 -3.70 14.05 -3.72
C SER A 181 -2.68 12.98 -3.30
N TRP A 182 -2.09 12.30 -4.29
CA TRP A 182 -1.10 11.27 -4.08
C TRP A 182 0.24 11.90 -3.67
N SER A 183 0.89 11.31 -2.67
CA SER A 183 2.24 11.66 -2.27
C SER A 183 3.23 10.72 -2.93
N ASP A 184 4.21 11.27 -3.65
CA ASP A 184 5.33 10.49 -4.17
C ASP A 184 6.03 9.76 -3.02
N THR A 185 6.18 8.45 -3.18
CA THR A 185 6.69 7.55 -2.15
C THR A 185 7.96 6.85 -2.61
N ALA A 186 8.07 6.58 -3.91
CA ALA A 186 9.26 6.07 -4.57
C ALA A 186 9.22 6.46 -6.05
N HIS A 187 10.32 6.95 -6.60
CA HIS A 187 10.54 7.17 -8.01
C HIS A 187 11.96 6.74 -8.41
N GLU A 188 12.04 5.79 -9.34
CA GLU A 188 13.29 5.39 -9.99
C GLU A 188 13.21 5.62 -11.50
N ALA A 189 14.23 6.24 -12.07
CA ALA A 189 14.36 6.45 -13.51
C ALA A 189 15.76 6.05 -14.00
N GLY A 190 15.84 5.41 -15.15
CA GLY A 190 17.10 4.95 -15.74
C GLY A 190 16.88 4.13 -17.01
N PHE A 191 17.94 3.90 -17.81
CA PHE A 191 17.97 2.93 -18.93
C PHE A 191 16.69 2.84 -19.78
N GLY A 192 16.14 3.98 -20.18
CA GLY A 192 14.94 4.04 -21.01
C GLY A 192 13.64 3.69 -20.28
N GLY A 193 13.50 3.91 -18.97
CA GLY A 193 12.22 3.80 -18.27
C GLY A 193 12.20 4.43 -16.89
N PHE A 194 11.00 4.44 -16.29
CA PHE A 194 10.82 4.82 -14.89
C PHE A 194 9.72 3.98 -14.21
N LEU A 195 9.80 3.96 -12.89
CA LEU A 195 8.76 3.51 -11.96
C LEU A 195 8.44 4.65 -11.00
N VAL A 196 7.16 4.97 -10.81
CA VAL A 196 6.65 5.90 -9.81
C VAL A 196 5.64 5.17 -8.94
N SER A 197 5.83 5.23 -7.63
CA SER A 197 4.90 4.75 -6.61
C SER A 197 4.41 5.92 -5.79
N GLY A 198 3.10 6.07 -5.68
CA GLY A 198 2.47 7.10 -4.85
C GLY A 198 1.59 6.48 -3.78
N THR A 199 1.42 7.18 -2.66
CA THR A 199 0.51 6.75 -1.59
C THR A 199 -0.43 7.87 -1.18
N GLN A 200 -1.59 7.50 -0.68
CA GLN A 200 -2.55 8.43 -0.09
C GLN A 200 -3.28 7.74 1.06
N ILE A 201 -3.43 8.42 2.19
CA ILE A 201 -4.30 7.95 3.27
C ILE A 201 -5.61 8.72 3.17
N VAL A 202 -6.74 8.00 3.08
CA VAL A 202 -8.06 8.60 2.93
C VAL A 202 -8.90 8.35 4.17
N SER A 203 -9.47 9.41 4.76
CA SER A 203 -10.23 9.33 6.01
C SER A 203 -11.71 8.96 5.83
N ALA A 204 -12.20 8.95 4.59
CA ALA A 204 -13.57 8.61 4.23
C ALA A 204 -13.56 7.72 2.99
N THR A 205 -14.66 6.99 2.80
CA THR A 205 -14.91 6.22 1.58
C THR A 205 -14.80 7.10 0.35
N GLN A 206 -14.12 6.62 -0.68
CA GLN A 206 -13.85 7.36 -1.91
C GLN A 206 -14.53 6.70 -3.10
N SER A 207 -14.89 7.51 -4.10
CA SER A 207 -15.48 7.05 -5.36
C SER A 207 -14.75 7.62 -6.55
N ASN A 208 -14.66 6.85 -7.65
CA ASN A 208 -14.01 7.25 -8.89
C ASN A 208 -12.55 7.70 -8.71
N LEU A 209 -11.83 7.09 -7.76
CA LEU A 209 -10.42 7.34 -7.57
C LEU A 209 -9.63 6.79 -8.75
N THR A 210 -8.63 7.58 -9.15
CA THR A 210 -7.63 7.17 -10.14
C THR A 210 -6.25 7.54 -9.63
N PHE A 211 -5.28 6.69 -9.93
CA PHE A 211 -3.87 7.04 -9.89
C PHE A 211 -3.49 7.61 -11.26
N ASN A 212 -3.23 8.90 -11.32
CA ASN A 212 -3.06 9.62 -12.57
C ASN A 212 -1.84 10.54 -12.53
N GLY A 213 -1.42 10.97 -13.72
CA GLY A 213 -0.30 11.88 -13.87
C GLY A 213 0.10 12.01 -15.33
N THR A 214 1.25 12.64 -15.56
CA THR A 214 1.79 12.89 -16.89
C THR A 214 3.25 12.49 -16.97
N ALA A 215 3.63 11.80 -18.04
CA ALA A 215 5.00 11.47 -18.40
C ALA A 215 5.42 12.33 -19.61
N GLY A 216 6.72 12.57 -19.77
CA GLY A 216 7.24 13.20 -21.00
C GLY A 216 7.09 12.32 -22.25
N ALA A 217 6.79 11.02 -22.09
CA ALA A 217 6.66 10.05 -23.20
C ALA A 217 5.33 9.30 -23.17
N THR A 218 4.91 8.80 -24.32
CA THR A 218 3.74 7.90 -24.43
C THR A 218 4.05 6.49 -23.93
N GLY A 219 3.02 5.70 -23.64
CA GLY A 219 3.17 4.32 -23.18
C GLY A 219 3.32 4.25 -21.67
N SER A 220 2.35 4.78 -20.96
CA SER A 220 2.33 4.70 -19.50
C SER A 220 1.34 3.64 -19.06
N SER A 221 1.64 3.02 -17.94
CA SER A 221 0.77 2.03 -17.33
C SER A 221 0.59 2.30 -15.87
N ALA A 222 -0.65 2.22 -15.41
CA ALA A 222 -0.99 2.61 -14.06
C ALA A 222 -2.02 1.68 -13.42
N ALA A 223 -1.82 1.42 -12.13
CA ALA A 223 -2.72 0.66 -11.27
C ALA A 223 -2.79 1.34 -9.90
N TRP A 224 -3.81 1.00 -9.12
CA TRP A 224 -3.77 1.24 -7.68
C TRP A 224 -4.53 0.15 -6.93
N PHE A 225 -4.27 0.11 -5.64
CA PHE A 225 -4.87 -0.82 -4.71
C PHE A 225 -5.06 -0.13 -3.36
N SER A 226 -6.01 -0.61 -2.57
CA SER A 226 -6.27 -0.08 -1.23
C SER A 226 -6.24 -1.14 -0.14
N PHE A 227 -5.84 -0.69 1.05
CA PHE A 227 -5.76 -1.50 2.25
C PHE A 227 -6.52 -0.84 3.39
N LYS A 228 -7.36 -1.62 4.07
CA LYS A 228 -8.14 -1.20 5.23
C LYS A 228 -7.27 -1.03 6.47
N ALA A 229 -7.57 -0.02 7.27
CA ALA A 229 -7.07 0.10 8.63
C ALA A 229 -7.56 -1.07 9.52
N VAL A 230 -6.84 -1.33 10.61
CA VAL A 230 -7.30 -2.23 11.68
C VAL A 230 -8.63 -1.71 12.23
N ALA A 231 -9.66 -2.55 12.21
CA ALA A 231 -10.92 -2.29 12.90
C ALA A 231 -10.66 -2.13 14.41
N ALA A 232 -11.14 -1.04 15.01
CA ALA A 232 -11.00 -0.84 16.44
C ALA A 232 -11.66 -2.00 17.21
N GLY A 233 -10.89 -2.67 18.07
CA GLY A 233 -11.39 -3.74 18.93
C GLY A 233 -12.55 -3.24 19.79
N ALA A 234 -13.69 -3.92 19.73
CA ALA A 234 -14.82 -3.63 20.59
C ALA A 234 -14.56 -4.20 21.99
N SER A 235 -14.08 -3.39 22.92
CA SER A 235 -14.15 -3.71 24.35
C SER A 235 -14.97 -2.64 25.06
N CYS A 236 -16.29 -2.80 25.05
CA CYS A 236 -17.13 -2.22 26.08
C CYS A 236 -17.43 -3.38 27.05
N PRO A 237 -16.68 -3.57 28.15
CA PRO A 237 -17.14 -4.48 29.20
C PRO A 237 -18.37 -3.85 29.83
N HIS A 238 -19.55 -4.31 29.42
CA HIS A 238 -20.78 -4.07 30.16
C HIS A 238 -20.64 -4.80 31.50
N THR A 239 -20.25 -4.09 32.55
CA THR A 239 -20.61 -4.48 33.91
C THR A 239 -21.26 -3.29 34.57
N LEU A 240 -22.58 -3.19 34.39
CA LEU A 240 -23.43 -2.30 35.16
C LEU A 240 -23.48 -2.86 36.60
N LEU A 241 -22.64 -2.35 37.50
CA LEU A 241 -22.76 -2.65 38.93
C LEU A 241 -23.90 -1.79 39.49
N LEU A 242 -25.11 -2.35 39.54
CA LEU A 242 -26.21 -1.77 40.30
C LEU A 242 -25.94 -2.03 41.79
N ALA A 243 -25.37 -1.05 42.49
CA ALA A 243 -25.35 -1.06 43.94
C ALA A 243 -26.76 -0.69 44.44
N SER A 244 -27.54 -1.67 44.90
CA SER A 244 -28.72 -1.39 45.71
C SER A 244 -28.27 -0.87 47.06
N ALA A 245 -28.45 0.43 47.33
CA ALA A 245 -28.44 0.91 48.69
C ALA A 245 -29.73 0.41 49.37
N GLY A 246 -29.63 -0.73 50.04
CA GLY A 246 -30.67 -1.21 50.95
C GLY A 246 -30.87 -0.17 52.06
N CYS A 247 -32.12 0.23 52.26
CA CYS A 247 -32.53 0.88 53.50
C CYS A 247 -32.55 -0.18 54.61
N GLY A 248 -31.71 0.03 55.62
CA GLY A 248 -31.81 -0.55 56.95
C GLY A 248 -31.57 0.56 57.96
#